data_AF-A0AAX3ZUF0-F1
#
_entry.id   AF-A0AAX3ZUF0-F1
#
_cell.length_a   1.000
_cell.length_b   1.000
_cell.length_c   1.000
_cell.angle_alpha   90.00
_cell.angle_beta   90.00
_cell.angle_gamma   90.00
#
_symmetry.space_group_name_H-M   'P 1'
#
loop_
_entity.id
_entity.type
_entity.pdbx_description
1 polymer ?
#
loop_
_entity_poly.entity_id
_entity_poly.type
_entity_poly.pdbx_seq_one_letter_code
_entity_poly.pdbx_strand_id
1 'polypeptide(L)'
;MRGRAAVRALCALSAGCAVLLTGCQSPAGDGADGSGGVSRGTGPAGGATAPGPAAVRPSGYGAVFLAVGECSSFGTVSFTEVPCASERAAARVVAREDGRADDGPPCPATTDFVLHISEQRPWADEDGDGAVPRGYACMRRLQPPHPGDPGGGGGPRTIVGDCVYDAGGGKVRETACDGSGKKEPQFEVVEAVTARADCPASTGLYVRLGGERPVGCARPL
;
A
#
# COMPACT_ATOMS: atom_id res chain seq x y z
N MET A 1 -48.89 29.43 -11.60
CA MET A 1 -48.72 29.88 -10.21
C MET A 1 -47.30 29.53 -9.76
N ARG A 2 -46.56 30.54 -9.26
CA ARG A 2 -45.47 30.53 -8.25
C ARG A 2 -44.53 29.30 -8.20
N GLY A 3 -43.20 29.43 -8.23
CA GLY A 3 -42.34 30.59 -8.04
C GLY A 3 -40.87 30.26 -8.29
N ARG A 4 -40.10 31.33 -8.53
CA ARG A 4 -38.65 31.36 -8.69
C ARG A 4 -37.99 31.30 -7.32
N ALA A 5 -36.88 30.56 -7.17
CA ALA A 5 -35.98 30.70 -6.04
C ALA A 5 -34.60 31.14 -6.55
N ALA A 6 -34.21 32.35 -6.15
CA ALA A 6 -32.95 33.00 -6.48
C ALA A 6 -31.89 32.61 -5.44
N VAL A 7 -30.72 32.15 -5.88
CA VAL A 7 -29.56 31.96 -5.01
C VAL A 7 -28.82 33.29 -4.92
N ARG A 8 -28.84 33.89 -3.72
CA ARG A 8 -28.09 35.10 -3.40
C ARG A 8 -26.63 34.73 -3.15
N ALA A 9 -25.75 35.26 -4.00
CA ALA A 9 -24.32 35.35 -3.75
C ALA A 9 -24.05 36.40 -2.67
N LEU A 10 -23.25 36.06 -1.67
CA LEU A 10 -22.67 37.01 -0.72
C LEU A 10 -21.15 36.83 -0.74
N CYS A 11 -20.49 37.82 -1.34
CA CYS A 11 -19.07 38.07 -1.25
C CYS A 11 -18.77 38.99 -0.06
N ALA A 12 -17.50 38.91 0.37
CA ALA A 12 -16.72 39.88 1.15
C ALA A 12 -16.76 39.72 2.68
N LEU A 13 -15.61 39.40 3.30
CA LEU A 13 -14.62 40.40 3.73
C LEU A 13 -13.38 39.73 4.33
N SER A 14 -12.23 40.21 3.90
CA SER A 14 -10.88 39.96 4.35
C SER A 14 -10.55 40.71 5.66
N ALA A 15 -9.75 40.10 6.55
CA ALA A 15 -8.59 40.69 7.25
C ALA A 15 -8.25 39.91 8.54
N GLY A 16 -6.97 39.63 8.77
CA GLY A 16 -6.50 39.15 10.08
C GLY A 16 -5.10 38.51 10.06
N CYS A 17 -4.06 39.33 9.95
CA CYS A 17 -2.68 38.95 10.27
C CYS A 17 -2.51 38.76 11.78
N ALA A 18 -1.95 37.63 12.21
CA ALA A 18 -1.16 37.53 13.44
C ALA A 18 -0.17 36.36 13.32
N VAL A 19 1.06 36.68 12.90
CA VAL A 19 2.23 35.81 13.00
C VAL A 19 2.68 35.84 14.47
N LEU A 20 2.55 34.72 15.18
CA LEU A 20 3.24 34.50 16.45
C LEU A 20 4.43 33.58 16.18
N LEU A 21 5.61 34.18 16.08
CA LEU A 21 6.90 33.50 16.10
C LEU A 21 7.17 33.04 17.55
N THR A 22 6.81 31.81 17.89
CA THR A 22 7.33 31.16 19.11
C THR A 22 8.64 30.45 18.77
N GLY A 23 9.75 31.07 19.17
CA GLY A 23 11.09 30.50 19.07
C GLY A 23 11.28 29.32 20.03
N CYS A 24 11.67 28.17 19.49
CA CYS A 24 12.21 27.06 20.26
C CYS A 24 13.72 27.25 20.41
N GLN A 25 14.10 27.78 21.56
CA GLN A 25 15.47 27.88 22.05
C GLN A 25 15.87 26.51 22.63
N SER A 26 16.86 25.85 22.00
CA SER A 26 17.50 24.65 22.54
C SER A 26 18.66 25.06 23.45
N PRO A 27 18.76 24.56 24.70
CA PRO A 27 19.91 24.85 25.53
C PRO A 27 21.13 24.06 25.07
N ALA A 28 22.21 24.80 24.79
CA ALA A 28 23.56 24.28 24.82
C ALA A 28 23.89 23.89 26.27
N GLY A 29 24.32 22.65 26.48
CA GLY A 29 24.95 22.19 27.71
C GLY A 29 26.44 22.09 27.48
N ASP A 30 27.18 23.04 28.06
CA ASP A 30 28.63 23.05 28.13
C ASP A 30 29.16 21.98 29.10
N GLY A 31 30.16 21.22 28.63
CA GLY A 31 31.44 21.01 29.30
C GLY A 31 31.53 20.20 30.60
N ALA A 32 32.28 19.09 30.54
CA ALA A 32 33.27 18.75 31.55
C ALA A 32 34.31 17.73 31.01
N ASP A 33 35.53 18.22 30.81
CA ASP A 33 36.76 17.44 30.66
C ASP A 33 37.08 16.63 31.94
N GLY A 34 37.82 15.52 31.83
CA GLY A 34 38.49 14.93 33.00
C GLY A 34 38.96 13.48 32.90
N SER A 35 40.16 13.31 32.38
CA SER A 35 41.08 12.15 32.41
C SER A 35 41.02 11.18 33.61
N GLY A 36 41.18 9.88 33.30
CA GLY A 36 42.19 9.02 33.93
C GLY A 36 41.76 8.14 35.12
N GLY A 37 41.88 6.81 34.97
CA GLY A 37 41.86 5.87 36.10
C GLY A 37 41.82 4.40 35.72
N VAL A 38 42.98 3.74 35.69
CA VAL A 38 43.14 2.29 35.58
C VAL A 38 42.78 1.62 36.92
N SER A 39 41.99 0.55 36.90
CA SER A 39 42.11 -0.54 37.89
C SER A 39 41.54 -1.86 37.37
N ARG A 40 42.38 -2.88 37.42
CA ARG A 40 42.07 -4.30 37.20
C ARG A 40 41.27 -4.85 38.39
N GLY A 41 40.30 -5.71 38.10
CA GLY A 41 39.67 -6.61 39.07
C GLY A 41 39.07 -7.82 38.36
N THR A 42 39.56 -9.01 38.71
CA THR A 42 39.34 -10.32 38.09
C THR A 42 38.17 -11.12 38.72
N GLY A 43 37.19 -11.52 37.88
CA GLY A 43 36.38 -12.77 37.89
C GLY A 43 35.28 -13.00 38.96
N PRO A 44 34.45 -14.08 38.88
CA PRO A 44 34.10 -14.93 37.72
C PRO A 44 32.58 -15.29 37.55
N ALA A 45 32.24 -15.83 36.37
CA ALA A 45 31.21 -16.83 36.02
C ALA A 45 29.70 -16.65 36.36
N GLY A 46 28.85 -16.73 35.32
CA GLY A 46 27.49 -17.26 35.43
C GLY A 46 26.45 -16.57 34.55
N GLY A 47 26.16 -17.14 33.37
CA GLY A 47 25.00 -16.74 32.57
C GLY A 47 25.20 -17.00 31.08
N ALA A 48 25.03 -18.24 30.65
CA ALA A 48 24.85 -18.57 29.24
C ALA A 48 23.55 -17.91 28.75
N THR A 49 23.67 -16.74 28.13
CA THR A 49 22.57 -16.10 27.42
C THR A 49 22.28 -16.94 26.18
N ALA A 50 21.12 -17.58 26.15
CA ALA A 50 20.59 -18.21 24.94
C ALA A 50 20.64 -17.20 23.78
N PRO A 51 20.95 -17.63 22.53
CA PRO A 51 20.77 -16.74 21.40
C PRO A 51 19.28 -16.42 21.30
N GLY A 52 18.91 -15.20 21.70
CA GLY A 52 17.60 -14.65 21.38
C GLY A 52 17.38 -14.73 19.87
N PRO A 53 16.13 -14.74 19.39
CA PRO A 53 15.86 -14.70 17.97
C PRO A 53 16.67 -13.52 17.41
N ALA A 54 17.52 -13.80 16.43
CA ALA A 54 18.29 -12.76 15.76
C ALA A 54 17.28 -11.70 15.35
N ALA A 55 17.30 -10.56 16.04
CA ALA A 55 16.53 -9.41 15.64
C ALA A 55 16.98 -9.16 14.21
N VAL A 56 16.08 -9.39 13.25
CA VAL A 56 16.27 -8.92 11.88
C VAL A 56 16.45 -7.44 12.06
N ARG A 57 17.71 -7.00 12.00
CA ARG A 57 18.03 -5.58 12.03
C ARG A 57 17.17 -4.98 10.93
N PRO A 58 16.36 -3.96 11.20
CA PRO A 58 15.69 -3.26 10.12
C PRO A 58 16.79 -2.92 9.13
N SER A 59 16.65 -3.38 7.89
CA SER A 59 17.34 -2.76 6.78
C SER A 59 17.05 -1.28 6.97
N GLY A 60 18.06 -0.47 7.31
CA GLY A 60 17.94 0.95 7.03
C GLY A 60 17.49 1.05 5.58
N TYR A 61 16.50 1.91 5.30
CA TYR A 61 15.91 2.16 3.98
C TYR A 61 16.80 1.59 2.88
N GLY A 62 16.40 0.45 2.31
CA GLY A 62 17.28 -0.33 1.44
C GLY A 62 17.79 0.53 0.28
N ALA A 63 18.80 0.04 -0.45
CA ALA A 63 19.32 0.75 -1.65
C ALA A 63 18.22 1.06 -2.70
N VAL A 64 17.05 0.40 -2.59
CA VAL A 64 15.87 0.68 -3.38
C VAL A 64 14.69 0.94 -2.44
N PHE A 65 14.11 2.13 -2.55
CA PHE A 65 12.87 2.50 -1.85
C PHE A 65 11.74 1.51 -2.19
N LEU A 66 11.09 0.98 -1.14
CA LEU A 66 10.02 -0.02 -1.24
C LEU A 66 10.43 -1.23 -2.09
N ALA A 67 11.62 -1.79 -1.82
CA ALA A 67 12.03 -3.08 -2.38
C ALA A 67 11.06 -4.20 -1.96
N VAL A 68 11.09 -5.32 -2.69
CA VAL A 68 10.28 -6.50 -2.36
C VAL A 68 10.57 -6.93 -0.92
N GLY A 69 9.52 -7.04 -0.12
CA GLY A 69 9.59 -7.45 1.28
C GLY A 69 9.64 -6.30 2.28
N GLU A 70 9.91 -5.07 1.84
CA GLU A 70 9.87 -3.88 2.69
C GLU A 70 8.44 -3.45 3.00
N CYS A 71 8.26 -2.66 4.07
CA CYS A 71 6.96 -2.23 4.53
C CYS A 71 6.75 -0.72 4.41
N SER A 72 5.50 -0.31 4.19
CA SER A 72 5.09 1.09 4.15
C SER A 72 4.11 1.39 5.28
N SER A 73 4.06 2.66 5.69
CA SER A 73 3.04 3.15 6.60
C SER A 73 1.66 3.31 5.95
N PHE A 74 0.62 3.52 6.77
CA PHE A 74 -0.69 3.95 6.28
C PHE A 74 -0.62 5.37 5.71
N GLY A 75 -1.30 5.62 4.59
CA GLY A 75 -1.45 6.94 3.97
C GLY A 75 -2.20 6.86 2.65
N THR A 76 -2.83 7.95 2.22
CA THR A 76 -3.43 8.09 0.88
C THR A 76 -2.71 9.13 0.02
N VAL A 77 -1.80 9.90 0.64
CA VAL A 77 -1.12 11.06 0.04
C VAL A 77 0.39 11.01 0.18
N SER A 78 0.92 10.25 1.14
CA SER A 78 2.35 9.94 1.28
C SER A 78 2.51 8.55 1.89
N PHE A 79 3.46 7.79 1.34
CA PHE A 79 3.81 6.46 1.82
C PHE A 79 5.27 6.53 2.23
N THR A 80 5.53 6.26 3.50
CA THR A 80 6.89 6.22 4.04
C THR A 80 7.25 4.77 4.26
N GLU A 81 8.44 4.39 3.81
CA GLU A 81 9.00 3.09 4.15
C GLU A 81 9.28 3.05 5.66
N VAL A 82 8.88 1.96 6.31
CA VAL A 82 9.02 1.77 7.75
C VAL A 82 9.42 0.32 8.01
N PRO A 83 10.12 0.04 9.12
CA PRO A 83 10.40 -1.34 9.51
C PRO A 83 9.10 -2.15 9.61
N CYS A 84 9.06 -3.36 9.06
CA CYS A 84 7.85 -4.19 9.12
C CYS A 84 7.39 -4.54 10.54
N ALA A 85 8.30 -4.52 11.52
CA ALA A 85 7.98 -4.73 12.94
C ALA A 85 7.43 -3.46 13.63
N SER A 86 7.41 -2.32 12.94
CA SER A 86 6.88 -1.07 13.46
C SER A 86 5.36 -1.16 13.61
N GLU A 87 4.83 -0.57 14.68
CA GLU A 87 3.38 -0.34 14.84
C GLU A 87 2.78 0.51 13.71
N ARG A 88 3.62 1.27 12.99
CA ARG A 88 3.20 2.09 11.85
C ARG A 88 3.12 1.30 10.54
N ALA A 89 3.66 0.08 10.49
CA ALA A 89 3.68 -0.73 9.29
C ALA A 89 2.27 -1.19 8.92
N ALA A 90 1.86 -0.92 7.69
CA ALA A 90 0.50 -1.13 7.20
C ALA A 90 0.43 -2.20 6.10
N ALA A 91 1.43 -2.22 5.24
CA ALA A 91 1.50 -3.10 4.10
C ALA A 91 2.94 -3.44 3.76
N ARG A 92 3.13 -4.59 3.14
CA ARG A 92 4.39 -5.12 2.65
C ARG A 92 4.38 -5.16 1.13
N VAL A 93 5.51 -4.86 0.51
CA VAL A 93 5.71 -4.99 -0.92
C VAL A 93 5.84 -6.47 -1.29
N VAL A 94 4.98 -6.96 -2.18
CA VAL A 94 5.04 -8.34 -2.71
C VAL A 94 5.65 -8.42 -4.11
N ALA A 95 5.65 -7.31 -4.85
CA ALA A 95 6.37 -7.15 -6.11
C ALA A 95 6.70 -5.66 -6.34
N ARG A 96 7.82 -5.39 -7.02
CA ARG A 96 8.34 -4.04 -7.30
C ARG A 96 8.87 -4.00 -8.72
N GLU A 97 8.36 -3.07 -9.51
CA GLU A 97 8.66 -2.97 -10.94
C GLU A 97 9.02 -1.54 -11.31
N ASP A 98 10.15 -1.35 -11.99
CA ASP A 98 10.60 -0.04 -12.46
C ASP A 98 9.88 0.37 -13.76
N GLY A 99 9.83 1.68 -14.00
CA GLY A 99 9.19 2.25 -15.18
C GLY A 99 7.70 2.58 -14.97
N ARG A 100 6.94 2.64 -16.07
CA ARG A 100 5.49 2.93 -16.00
C ARG A 100 4.71 1.64 -15.74
N ALA A 101 3.66 1.75 -14.93
CA ALA A 101 2.79 0.62 -14.63
C ALA A 101 2.10 0.02 -15.87
N ASP A 102 1.87 0.82 -16.91
CA ASP A 102 1.24 0.37 -18.15
C ASP A 102 2.16 -0.53 -19.00
N ASP A 103 3.48 -0.45 -18.78
CA ASP A 103 4.50 -1.16 -19.56
C ASP A 103 5.05 -2.40 -18.81
N GLY A 104 4.72 -2.55 -17.53
CA GLY A 104 5.24 -3.61 -16.65
C GLY A 104 4.29 -4.80 -16.48
N PRO A 105 4.77 -5.91 -15.89
CA PRO A 105 3.94 -7.08 -15.61
C PRO A 105 2.82 -6.75 -14.61
N PRO A 106 1.62 -7.36 -14.74
CA PRO A 106 0.56 -7.13 -13.77
C PRO A 106 0.98 -7.61 -12.38
N CYS A 107 0.50 -6.91 -11.35
CA CYS A 107 0.72 -7.33 -9.97
C CYS A 107 0.22 -8.77 -9.70
N PRO A 108 0.81 -9.46 -8.71
CA PRO A 108 0.31 -10.74 -8.23
C PRO A 108 -1.19 -10.70 -7.94
N ALA A 109 -1.86 -11.84 -8.14
CA ALA A 109 -3.31 -11.98 -8.03
C ALA A 109 -3.88 -11.43 -6.72
N THR A 110 -3.21 -11.70 -5.58
CA THR A 110 -3.67 -11.37 -4.23
C THR A 110 -3.17 -10.01 -3.70
N THR A 111 -2.77 -9.13 -4.61
CA THR A 111 -2.33 -7.77 -4.26
C THR A 111 -3.52 -6.98 -3.71
N ASP A 112 -3.36 -6.28 -2.58
CA ASP A 112 -4.45 -5.49 -1.99
C ASP A 112 -4.58 -4.10 -2.63
N PHE A 113 -3.47 -3.49 -3.04
CA PHE A 113 -3.43 -2.21 -3.75
C PHE A 113 -2.08 -1.99 -4.43
N VAL A 114 -2.02 -1.03 -5.36
CA VAL A 114 -0.80 -0.65 -6.08
C VAL A 114 -0.39 0.76 -5.67
N LEU A 115 0.88 0.93 -5.34
CA LEU A 115 1.50 2.24 -5.15
C LEU A 115 2.28 2.62 -6.40
N HIS A 116 1.97 3.77 -6.98
CA HIS A 116 2.77 4.35 -8.05
C HIS A 116 3.87 5.21 -7.44
N ILE A 117 5.11 4.91 -7.80
CA ILE A 117 6.31 5.58 -7.32
C ILE A 117 6.73 6.56 -8.41
N SER A 118 6.67 7.85 -8.10
CA SER A 118 7.20 8.90 -8.97
C SER A 118 8.72 8.98 -8.83
N GLU A 119 9.41 9.30 -9.91
CA GLU A 119 10.84 9.62 -9.85
C GLU A 119 11.06 10.79 -8.90
N GLN A 120 11.98 10.62 -7.95
CA GLN A 120 12.44 11.69 -7.07
C GLN A 120 13.95 11.78 -7.16
N ARG A 121 14.45 12.97 -7.56
CA ARG A 121 15.86 13.36 -7.50
C ARG A 121 15.97 14.59 -6.59
N PRO A 122 16.46 14.44 -5.36
CA PRO A 122 16.75 15.59 -4.50
C PRO A 122 17.80 16.49 -5.18
N TRP A 123 17.60 17.81 -5.25
CA TRP A 123 18.55 18.73 -5.93
C TRP A 123 19.97 18.80 -5.34
N ALA A 124 20.23 18.11 -4.23
CA ALA A 124 21.48 18.15 -3.47
C ALA A 124 22.22 16.79 -3.41
N ASP A 125 21.86 15.83 -4.27
CA ASP A 125 22.57 14.55 -4.35
C ASP A 125 23.78 14.64 -5.30
N GLU A 126 24.90 15.19 -4.81
CA GLU A 126 26.14 15.24 -5.61
C GLU A 126 26.64 13.85 -6.07
N ASP A 127 26.14 12.78 -5.45
CA ASP A 127 26.55 11.39 -5.68
C ASP A 127 25.51 10.57 -6.48
N GLY A 128 24.29 11.09 -6.69
CA GLY A 128 23.22 10.46 -7.47
C GLY A 128 22.64 9.14 -6.92
N ASP A 129 22.95 8.78 -5.67
CA ASP A 129 22.52 7.55 -4.98
C ASP A 129 21.14 7.67 -4.28
N GLY A 130 20.63 8.90 -4.14
CA GLY A 130 19.31 9.20 -3.56
C GLY A 130 18.14 9.19 -4.55
N ALA A 131 18.39 8.89 -5.82
CA ALA A 131 17.36 8.90 -6.86
C ALA A 131 16.41 7.71 -6.70
N VAL A 132 15.13 7.97 -6.39
CA VAL A 132 14.10 6.93 -6.38
C VAL A 132 13.64 6.71 -7.82
N PRO A 133 13.85 5.52 -8.41
CA PRO A 133 13.38 5.24 -9.77
C PRO A 133 11.85 5.28 -9.81
N ARG A 134 11.30 5.83 -10.89
CA ARG A 134 9.86 5.68 -11.18
C ARG A 134 9.52 4.20 -11.24
N GLY A 135 8.35 3.82 -10.74
CA GLY A 135 7.91 2.43 -10.73
C GLY A 135 6.53 2.25 -10.14
N TYR A 136 6.22 1.00 -9.79
CA TYR A 136 5.09 0.68 -8.94
C TYR A 136 5.42 -0.49 -8.00
N ALA A 137 4.77 -0.47 -6.85
CA ALA A 137 4.85 -1.53 -5.84
C ALA A 137 3.47 -2.15 -5.65
N CYS A 138 3.42 -3.47 -5.78
CA CYS A 138 2.25 -4.28 -5.47
C CYS A 138 2.26 -4.55 -3.96
N MET A 139 1.23 -4.08 -3.26
CA MET A 139 1.20 -4.08 -1.81
C MET A 139 0.23 -5.12 -1.27
N ARG A 140 0.62 -5.78 -0.18
CA ARG A 140 -0.23 -6.65 0.63
C ARG A 140 -0.33 -6.05 2.02
N ARG A 141 -1.54 -5.79 2.52
CA ARG A 141 -1.73 -5.30 3.89
C ARG A 141 -1.16 -6.31 4.87
N LEU A 142 -0.66 -5.83 6.00
CA LEU A 142 -0.18 -6.71 7.08
C LEU A 142 -1.35 -7.28 7.91
N GLN A 143 -2.50 -6.60 7.89
CA GLN A 143 -3.70 -6.99 8.61
C GLN A 143 -4.95 -6.92 7.70
N PRO A 144 -5.98 -7.73 7.99
CA PRO A 144 -7.27 -7.65 7.33
C PRO A 144 -7.93 -6.26 7.46
N PRO A 145 -8.85 -5.89 6.56
CA PRO A 145 -9.30 -6.68 5.41
C PRO A 145 -8.24 -6.72 4.29
N HIS A 146 -8.25 -7.79 3.50
CA HIS A 146 -7.40 -7.98 2.32
C HIS A 146 -8.24 -7.90 1.04
N PRO A 147 -8.38 -6.72 0.41
CA PRO A 147 -9.17 -6.56 -0.81
C PRO A 147 -8.73 -7.45 -1.98
N GLY A 148 -7.48 -7.90 -2.01
CA GLY A 148 -6.98 -8.78 -3.07
C GLY A 148 -7.29 -10.27 -2.85
N ASP A 149 -7.80 -10.66 -1.69
CA ASP A 149 -8.20 -12.05 -1.46
C ASP A 149 -9.53 -12.36 -2.15
N PRO A 150 -9.75 -13.63 -2.55
CA PRO A 150 -11.03 -14.07 -3.11
C PRO A 150 -12.22 -13.59 -2.29
N GLY A 151 -13.06 -12.76 -2.91
CA GLY A 151 -14.28 -12.21 -2.31
C GLY A 151 -14.08 -11.06 -1.35
N GLY A 152 -12.84 -10.58 -1.16
CA GLY A 152 -12.50 -9.45 -0.31
C GLY A 152 -13.04 -8.11 -0.85
N GLY A 153 -13.12 -7.97 -2.18
CA GLY A 153 -13.65 -6.76 -2.81
C GLY A 153 -12.63 -5.63 -2.83
N GLY A 154 -12.22 -5.20 -4.04
CA GLY A 154 -11.54 -3.92 -4.25
C GLY A 154 -10.02 -4.01 -4.40
N GLY A 155 -9.49 -5.20 -4.67
CA GLY A 155 -8.13 -5.37 -5.17
C GLY A 155 -7.94 -4.74 -6.55
N PRO A 156 -6.69 -4.62 -7.03
CA PRO A 156 -6.40 -4.12 -8.37
C PRO A 156 -6.74 -5.14 -9.47
N ARG A 157 -7.05 -6.39 -9.09
CA ARG A 157 -7.30 -7.49 -10.02
C ARG A 157 -8.51 -8.30 -9.56
N THR A 158 -9.35 -8.67 -10.52
CA THR A 158 -10.37 -9.70 -10.33
C THR A 158 -9.75 -11.09 -10.53
N ILE A 159 -10.07 -12.02 -9.65
CA ILE A 159 -9.59 -13.40 -9.60
C ILE A 159 -10.74 -14.38 -9.34
N VAL A 160 -10.44 -15.67 -9.33
CA VAL A 160 -11.42 -16.71 -8.97
C VAL A 160 -11.78 -16.60 -7.49
N GLY A 161 -13.07 -16.70 -7.20
CA GLY A 161 -13.71 -16.51 -5.89
C GLY A 161 -14.15 -15.06 -5.63
N ASP A 162 -13.87 -14.13 -6.55
CA ASP A 162 -14.37 -12.76 -6.42
C ASP A 162 -15.83 -12.63 -6.85
N CYS A 163 -16.51 -11.75 -6.13
CA CYS A 163 -17.85 -11.34 -6.49
C CYS A 163 -17.84 -10.06 -7.32
N VAL A 164 -18.74 -10.01 -8.29
CA VAL A 164 -18.82 -8.92 -9.25
C VAL A 164 -20.26 -8.51 -9.50
N TYR A 165 -20.42 -7.30 -9.99
CA TYR A 165 -21.69 -6.78 -10.51
C TYR A 165 -21.50 -6.19 -11.91
N ASP A 166 -22.57 -6.20 -12.71
CA ASP A 166 -22.61 -5.52 -13.99
C ASP A 166 -22.65 -4.00 -13.77
N ALA A 167 -21.60 -3.30 -14.20
CA ALA A 167 -21.49 -1.85 -14.12
C ALA A 167 -22.06 -1.14 -15.37
N GLY A 168 -22.62 -1.89 -16.31
CA GLY A 168 -23.15 -1.42 -17.58
C GLY A 168 -22.08 -1.26 -18.66
N GLY A 169 -22.52 -1.23 -19.92
CA GLY A 169 -21.63 -1.07 -21.08
C GLY A 169 -20.62 -2.20 -21.26
N GLY A 170 -20.98 -3.42 -20.83
CA GLY A 170 -20.12 -4.61 -20.87
C GLY A 170 -18.96 -4.56 -19.87
N LYS A 171 -19.03 -3.68 -18.87
CA LYS A 171 -18.02 -3.55 -17.82
C LYS A 171 -18.50 -4.27 -16.57
N VAL A 172 -17.56 -4.98 -15.96
CA VAL A 172 -17.77 -5.69 -14.71
C VAL A 172 -16.92 -5.01 -13.65
N ARG A 173 -17.44 -4.89 -12.43
CA ARG A 173 -16.70 -4.36 -11.29
C ARG A 173 -16.82 -5.32 -10.12
N GLU A 174 -15.71 -5.47 -9.41
CA GLU A 174 -15.62 -6.26 -8.19
C GLU A 174 -16.38 -5.58 -7.05
N THR A 175 -16.86 -6.39 -6.12
CA THR A 175 -17.42 -5.98 -4.83
C THR A 175 -17.21 -7.08 -3.81
N ALA A 176 -17.25 -6.74 -2.53
CA ALA A 176 -17.10 -7.74 -1.46
C ALA A 176 -18.24 -8.76 -1.52
N CYS A 177 -17.91 -10.05 -1.43
CA CYS A 177 -18.87 -11.15 -1.52
C CYS A 177 -19.86 -11.17 -0.34
N ASP A 178 -19.47 -10.63 0.81
CA ASP A 178 -20.31 -10.55 2.01
C ASP A 178 -21.39 -9.45 1.94
N GLY A 179 -21.44 -8.68 0.85
CA GLY A 179 -22.39 -7.59 0.66
C GLY A 179 -22.03 -6.30 1.40
N SER A 180 -20.86 -6.22 2.05
CA SER A 180 -20.40 -5.00 2.74
C SER A 180 -19.97 -3.87 1.78
N GLY A 181 -19.83 -4.19 0.48
CA GLY A 181 -19.47 -3.24 -0.57
C GLY A 181 -20.58 -2.23 -0.90
N LYS A 182 -20.24 -1.20 -1.67
CA LYS A 182 -21.20 -0.15 -2.10
C LYS A 182 -22.31 -0.68 -3.02
N LYS A 183 -22.08 -1.85 -3.64
CA LYS A 183 -22.98 -2.53 -4.56
C LYS A 183 -23.07 -3.98 -4.13
N GLU A 184 -24.28 -4.52 -4.14
CA GLU A 184 -24.49 -5.92 -3.84
C GLU A 184 -23.81 -6.79 -4.92
N PRO A 185 -23.20 -7.92 -4.52
CA PRO A 185 -22.64 -8.87 -5.46
C PRO A 185 -23.76 -9.55 -6.25
N GLN A 186 -23.54 -9.75 -7.55
CA GLN A 186 -24.52 -10.36 -8.46
C GLN A 186 -24.04 -11.70 -9.01
N PHE A 187 -22.73 -11.84 -9.21
CA PHE A 187 -22.11 -13.06 -9.72
C PHE A 187 -20.83 -13.36 -8.92
N GLU A 188 -20.46 -14.63 -8.86
CA GLU A 188 -19.18 -15.11 -8.33
C GLU A 188 -18.37 -15.74 -9.46
N VAL A 189 -17.11 -15.33 -9.63
CA VAL A 189 -16.18 -15.94 -10.58
C VAL A 189 -15.74 -17.29 -10.03
N VAL A 190 -16.29 -18.40 -10.51
CA VAL A 190 -16.01 -19.73 -9.94
C VAL A 190 -14.87 -20.46 -10.63
N GLU A 191 -14.52 -20.04 -11.85
CA GLU A 191 -13.50 -20.71 -12.65
C GLU A 191 -12.78 -19.72 -13.57
N ALA A 192 -11.52 -20.02 -13.87
CA ALA A 192 -10.75 -19.33 -14.90
C ALA A 192 -10.30 -20.35 -15.95
N VAL A 193 -10.61 -20.08 -17.22
CA VAL A 193 -10.34 -20.96 -18.36
C VAL A 193 -9.65 -20.19 -19.51
N THR A 194 -9.17 -20.94 -20.49
CA THR A 194 -8.49 -20.39 -21.68
C THR A 194 -9.47 -19.83 -22.71
N ALA A 195 -10.63 -20.47 -22.91
CA ALA A 195 -11.65 -20.04 -23.86
C ALA A 195 -13.06 -20.10 -23.26
N ARG A 196 -13.96 -19.23 -23.74
CA ARG A 196 -15.35 -19.18 -23.25
C ARG A 196 -16.10 -20.49 -23.39
N ALA A 197 -15.77 -21.29 -24.39
CA ALA A 197 -16.40 -22.60 -24.63
C ALA A 197 -16.07 -23.62 -23.54
N ASP A 198 -15.00 -23.40 -22.77
CA ASP A 198 -14.58 -24.27 -21.67
C ASP A 198 -15.34 -23.97 -20.38
N CYS A 199 -16.10 -22.86 -20.33
CA CYS A 199 -16.86 -22.50 -19.15
C CYS A 199 -18.05 -23.46 -18.92
N PRO A 200 -18.38 -23.75 -17.64
CA PRO A 200 -19.58 -24.53 -17.31
C PRO A 200 -20.87 -23.89 -17.85
N ALA A 201 -21.87 -24.71 -18.14
CA ALA A 201 -23.18 -24.24 -18.63
C ALA A 201 -23.93 -23.33 -17.64
N SER A 202 -23.55 -23.35 -16.35
CA SER A 202 -24.06 -22.45 -15.31
C SER A 202 -23.49 -21.02 -15.38
N THR A 203 -22.58 -20.75 -16.31
CA THR A 203 -21.96 -19.43 -16.48
C THR A 203 -22.99 -18.43 -16.98
N GLY A 204 -23.29 -17.43 -16.14
CA GLY A 204 -24.18 -16.32 -16.46
C GLY A 204 -23.44 -15.08 -16.97
N LEU A 205 -22.14 -14.94 -16.66
CA LEU A 205 -21.34 -13.79 -17.02
C LEU A 205 -19.88 -14.20 -17.30
N TYR A 206 -19.31 -13.67 -18.38
CA TYR A 206 -17.89 -13.84 -18.70
C TYR A 206 -17.09 -12.62 -18.24
N VAL A 207 -16.09 -12.84 -17.39
CA VAL A 207 -15.23 -11.79 -16.85
C VAL A 207 -13.86 -11.87 -17.52
N ARG A 208 -13.25 -10.73 -17.84
CA ARG A 208 -11.86 -10.71 -18.33
C ARG A 208 -10.93 -10.74 -17.13
N LEU A 209 -10.14 -11.80 -17.04
CA LEU A 209 -9.10 -11.98 -16.03
C LEU A 209 -7.71 -11.75 -16.65
N GLY A 210 -6.70 -11.59 -15.80
CA GLY A 210 -5.30 -11.55 -16.20
C GLY A 210 -4.64 -12.94 -16.12
N GLY A 211 -3.52 -13.12 -16.85
CA GLY A 211 -2.74 -14.35 -16.86
C GLY A 211 -3.10 -15.32 -17.99
N GLU A 212 -2.69 -16.58 -17.86
CA GLU A 212 -2.81 -17.61 -18.91
C GLU A 212 -4.24 -18.12 -19.12
N ARG A 213 -5.12 -17.89 -18.14
CA ARG A 213 -6.55 -18.27 -18.18
C ARG A 213 -7.40 -17.00 -18.12
N PRO A 214 -7.52 -16.26 -19.24
CA PRO A 214 -8.05 -14.90 -19.24
C PRO A 214 -9.58 -14.83 -19.18
N VAL A 215 -10.28 -15.96 -19.20
CA VAL A 215 -11.75 -16.01 -19.16
C VAL A 215 -12.22 -16.49 -17.80
N GLY A 216 -12.83 -15.59 -17.03
CA GLY A 216 -13.54 -15.92 -15.81
C GLY A 216 -14.98 -16.36 -16.10
N CYS A 217 -15.34 -17.54 -15.62
CA CYS A 217 -16.69 -18.09 -15.69
C CYS A 217 -17.42 -17.71 -14.41
N ALA A 218 -18.33 -16.73 -14.48
CA ALA A 218 -19.06 -16.27 -13.32
C ALA A 218 -20.50 -16.79 -13.30
N ARG A 219 -20.91 -17.35 -12.16
CA ARG A 219 -22.27 -17.82 -11.91
C ARG A 219 -23.08 -16.76 -11.16
N PRO A 220 -24.40 -16.66 -11.37
CA PRO A 220 -25.26 -15.84 -10.52
C PRO A 220 -25.19 -16.30 -9.06
N LEU A 221 -25.28 -15.35 -8.13
CA LEU A 221 -25.40 -15.58 -6.69
C LEU A 221 -26.86 -15.81 -6.25
#